data_AF-A0A2H1VLZ3-F1
#
_entry.id   AF-A0A2H1VLZ3-F1
#
_cell.length_a   1.000
_cell.length_b   1.000
_cell.length_c   1.000
_cell.angle_alpha   90.00
_cell.angle_beta   90.00
_cell.angle_gamma   90.00
#
_symmetry.space_group_name_H-M   'P 1'
#
loop_
_entity.id
_entity.type
_entity.pdbx_description
1 polymer ?
#
loop_
_entity_poly.entity_id
_entity_poly.type
_entity_poly.pdbx_seq_one_letter_code
_entity_poly.pdbx_strand_id
1 'polypeptide(L)'
;MRLGSGSRIAAAVQARSEHALAATCDTPDKLAALYDSMEVVGVTCLGAAHAMLARTTFDLCIVDEATQVLQCTVLRPLFAAKKFVLVGDPDQLPP
;
A
#
# COMPACT_ATOMS: atom_id res chain seq x y z
N MET A 1 4.54 6.79 -1.94
CA MET A 1 4.81 5.82 -3.02
C MET A 1 3.56 5.00 -3.35
N ARG A 2 3.37 4.56 -4.60
CA ARG A 2 2.33 3.63 -5.03
C ARG A 2 2.94 2.27 -5.37
N LEU A 3 2.59 1.22 -4.64
CA LEU A 3 3.12 -0.14 -4.84
C LEU A 3 2.30 -0.95 -5.86
N GLY A 4 2.93 -1.83 -6.61
CA GLY A 4 2.26 -2.76 -7.53
C GLY A 4 2.54 -2.49 -9.00
N SER A 5 1.96 -3.34 -9.87
CA SER A 5 2.25 -3.33 -11.31
C SER A 5 1.92 -1.98 -11.94
N GLY A 6 2.87 -1.40 -12.67
CA GLY A 6 2.67 -0.18 -13.46
C GLY A 6 1.45 -0.28 -14.38
N SER A 7 1.19 -1.43 -15.00
CA SER A 7 0.00 -1.61 -15.87
C SER A 7 -1.35 -1.43 -15.17
N ARG A 8 -1.40 -1.52 -13.83
CA ARG A 8 -2.63 -1.38 -13.02
C ARG A 8 -2.64 -0.11 -12.17
N ILE A 9 -1.69 0.79 -12.41
CA ILE A 9 -1.60 2.08 -11.75
C ILE A 9 -2.18 3.15 -12.69
N ALA A 10 -3.03 4.04 -12.19
CA ALA A 10 -3.59 5.12 -12.97
C ALA A 10 -2.48 6.06 -13.48
N ALA A 11 -2.59 6.55 -14.72
CA ALA A 11 -1.60 7.41 -15.37
C ALA A 11 -1.16 8.59 -14.49
N ALA A 12 -2.12 9.22 -13.81
CA ALA A 12 -1.89 10.39 -12.94
C ALA A 12 -0.92 10.11 -11.77
N VAL A 13 -0.76 8.87 -11.35
CA VAL A 13 0.11 8.49 -10.22
C VAL A 13 1.26 7.57 -10.61
N GLN A 14 1.48 7.34 -11.92
CA GLN A 14 2.59 6.52 -12.44
C GLN A 14 3.96 7.04 -12.00
N ALA A 15 4.16 8.35 -12.00
CA ALA A 15 5.40 8.98 -11.54
C ALA A 15 5.69 8.74 -10.05
N ARG A 16 4.69 8.29 -9.27
CA ARG A 16 4.82 7.93 -7.86
C ARG A 16 4.84 6.41 -7.64
N SER A 17 4.82 5.62 -8.71
CA SER A 17 4.96 4.17 -8.62
C SER A 17 6.34 3.80 -8.05
N GLU A 18 6.42 2.67 -7.36
CA GLU A 18 7.70 2.11 -6.91
C GLU A 18 8.69 1.98 -8.06
N HIS A 19 8.25 1.46 -9.21
CA HIS A 19 9.10 1.31 -10.38
C HIS A 19 9.73 2.63 -10.84
N ALA A 20 8.93 3.71 -10.91
CA ALA A 20 9.43 5.02 -11.32
C ALA A 20 10.37 5.62 -10.26
N LEU A 21 10.05 5.49 -8.98
CA LEU A 21 10.83 6.08 -7.89
C LEU A 21 12.14 5.31 -7.61
N ALA A 22 12.13 4.00 -7.81
CA ALA A 22 13.29 3.12 -7.62
C ALA A 22 14.16 2.98 -8.88
N ALA A 23 13.83 3.68 -9.98
CA ALA A 23 14.55 3.56 -11.25
C ALA A 23 16.07 3.88 -11.14
N THR A 24 16.45 4.72 -10.17
CA THR A 24 17.85 5.10 -9.90
C THR A 24 18.45 4.39 -8.67
N CYS A 25 17.72 3.46 -8.05
CA CYS A 25 18.20 2.67 -6.93
C CYS A 25 19.00 1.48 -7.47
N ASP A 26 20.31 1.65 -7.58
CA ASP A 26 21.26 0.63 -8.06
C ASP A 26 21.82 -0.26 -6.93
N THR A 27 21.51 0.05 -5.66
CA THR A 27 21.92 -0.74 -4.49
C THR A 27 20.76 -0.99 -3.52
N PRO A 28 20.81 -2.09 -2.73
CA PRO A 28 19.83 -2.35 -1.69
C PRO A 28 19.72 -1.22 -0.66
N ASP A 29 20.82 -0.56 -0.32
CA ASP A 29 20.83 0.55 0.64
C ASP A 29 20.08 1.77 0.12
N LYS A 30 20.24 2.11 -1.18
CA LYS A 30 19.46 3.19 -1.80
C LYS A 30 17.97 2.84 -1.85
N LEU A 31 17.64 1.58 -2.10
CA LEU A 31 16.25 1.13 -2.10
C LEU A 31 15.63 1.18 -0.70
N ALA A 32 16.38 0.75 0.32
CA ALA A 32 15.96 0.84 1.72
C ALA A 32 15.76 2.30 2.14
N ALA A 33 16.71 3.19 1.84
CA ALA A 33 16.59 4.61 2.11
C ALA A 33 15.39 5.25 1.40
N LEU A 34 15.11 4.85 0.15
CA LEU A 34 13.91 5.28 -0.57
C LEU A 34 12.64 4.84 0.17
N TYR A 35 12.54 3.58 0.58
CA TYR A 35 11.38 3.09 1.33
C TYR A 35 11.20 3.80 2.66
N ASP A 36 12.28 3.99 3.42
CA ASP A 36 12.26 4.65 4.72
C ASP A 36 11.89 6.14 4.62
N SER A 37 12.12 6.77 3.46
CA SER A 37 11.71 8.16 3.19
C SER A 37 10.21 8.33 2.87
N MET A 38 9.44 7.25 2.72
CA MET A 38 8.04 7.33 2.31
C MET A 38 7.10 7.44 3.51
N GLU A 39 6.54 8.63 3.73
CA GLU A 39 5.53 8.86 4.77
C GLU A 39 4.16 8.27 4.41
N VAL A 40 3.83 8.21 3.11
CA VAL A 40 2.54 7.72 2.61
C VAL A 40 2.75 6.66 1.54
N VAL A 41 2.13 5.50 1.73
CA VAL A 41 2.21 4.36 0.80
C VAL A 41 0.81 3.89 0.40
N GLY A 42 0.55 3.86 -0.92
CA GLY A 42 -0.69 3.34 -1.49
C GLY A 42 -0.51 1.95 -2.07
N VAL A 43 -1.30 0.99 -1.59
CA VAL A 43 -1.28 -0.41 -2.04
C VAL A 43 -2.69 -1.00 -1.99
N THR A 44 -2.99 -1.98 -2.84
CA THR A 44 -4.22 -2.78 -2.73
C THR A 44 -4.13 -3.74 -1.54
N CYS A 45 -5.25 -4.14 -0.91
CA CYS A 45 -5.25 -5.11 0.19
C CYS A 45 -4.49 -6.40 -0.13
N LEU A 46 -4.68 -6.96 -1.33
CA LEU A 46 -3.94 -8.15 -1.78
C LEU A 46 -2.43 -7.89 -1.95
N GLY A 47 -2.09 -6.71 -2.48
CA GLY A 47 -0.71 -6.26 -2.67
C GLY A 47 0.01 -5.88 -1.37
N ALA A 48 -0.68 -5.79 -0.24
CA ALA A 48 -0.08 -5.48 1.06
C ALA A 48 0.91 -6.54 1.57
N ALA A 49 1.06 -7.66 0.83
CA ALA A 49 2.13 -8.65 1.01
C ALA A 49 3.54 -8.12 0.66
N HIS A 50 3.64 -6.88 0.19
CA HIS A 50 4.88 -6.31 -0.31
C HIS A 50 5.99 -6.30 0.76
N ALA A 51 7.21 -6.68 0.39
CA ALA A 51 8.34 -6.82 1.32
C ALA A 51 8.68 -5.54 2.10
N MET A 52 8.41 -4.38 1.51
CA MET A 52 8.51 -3.09 2.22
C MET A 52 7.67 -3.06 3.50
N LEU A 53 6.41 -3.51 3.42
CA LEU A 53 5.45 -3.43 4.53
C LEU A 53 5.74 -4.45 5.64
N ALA A 54 6.57 -5.46 5.37
CA ALA A 54 7.07 -6.37 6.39
C ALA A 54 8.16 -5.74 7.28
N ARG A 55 8.78 -4.64 6.81
CA ARG A 55 9.89 -3.96 7.51
C ARG A 55 9.48 -2.64 8.16
N THR A 56 8.33 -2.09 7.76
CA THR A 56 7.85 -0.77 8.17
C THR A 56 6.50 -0.88 8.88
N THR A 57 6.37 -0.23 10.03
CA THR A 57 5.07 -0.08 10.72
C THR A 57 4.63 1.38 10.64
N PHE A 58 3.49 1.61 9.99
CA PHE A 58 2.87 2.93 9.86
C PHE A 58 2.07 3.32 11.10
N ASP A 59 1.87 4.61 11.31
CA ASP A 59 1.02 5.07 12.41
C ASP A 59 -0.47 4.85 12.13
N LEU A 60 -0.87 4.90 10.86
CA LEU A 60 -2.26 4.78 10.41
C LEU A 60 -2.36 4.00 9.09
N CYS A 61 -3.27 3.02 9.04
CA CYS A 61 -3.74 2.39 7.82
C CYS A 61 -5.17 2.87 7.51
N ILE A 62 -5.43 3.28 6.26
CA ILE A 62 -6.78 3.60 5.78
C ILE A 62 -7.15 2.56 4.73
N VAL A 63 -8.26 1.86 4.94
CA VAL A 63 -8.81 0.90 3.99
C VAL A 63 -10.10 1.49 3.44
N ASP A 64 -10.06 1.82 2.16
CA ASP A 64 -11.24 2.25 1.41
C ASP A 64 -12.01 1.03 0.88
N GLU A 65 -13.31 1.20 0.65
CA GLU A 65 -14.23 0.12 0.24
C GLU A 65 -14.15 -1.13 1.15
N ALA A 66 -13.98 -0.91 2.46
CA ALA A 66 -13.76 -1.96 3.45
C ALA A 66 -14.95 -2.93 3.58
N THR A 67 -16.15 -2.51 3.19
CA THR A 67 -17.35 -3.35 3.18
C THR A 67 -17.44 -4.27 1.95
N GLN A 68 -16.64 -4.03 0.90
CA GLN A 68 -16.65 -4.80 -0.36
C GLN A 68 -15.49 -5.80 -0.48
N VAL A 69 -14.66 -5.93 0.55
CA VAL A 69 -13.46 -6.79 0.53
C VAL A 69 -13.60 -7.96 1.50
N LEU A 70 -13.08 -9.13 1.12
CA LEU A 70 -13.03 -10.29 2.01
C LEU A 70 -12.26 -9.95 3.28
N GLN A 71 -12.84 -10.22 4.44
CA GLN A 71 -12.27 -9.86 5.75
C GLN A 71 -10.80 -10.30 5.91
N CYS A 72 -10.46 -11.51 5.47
CA CYS A 72 -9.09 -12.03 5.53
C CYS A 72 -8.07 -11.20 4.73
N THR A 73 -8.50 -10.57 3.63
CA THR A 73 -7.61 -9.77 2.77
C THR A 73 -7.21 -8.44 3.41
N VAL A 74 -8.02 -7.94 4.33
CA VAL A 74 -7.77 -6.69 5.04
C VAL A 74 -6.77 -6.87 6.18
N LEU A 75 -6.60 -8.08 6.73
CA LEU A 75 -5.72 -8.30 7.88
C LEU A 75 -4.26 -7.88 7.62
N ARG A 76 -3.73 -8.14 6.42
CA ARG A 76 -2.34 -7.79 6.07
C ARG A 76 -2.05 -6.29 6.16
N PRO A 77 -2.80 -5.39 5.49
CA PRO A 77 -2.57 -3.96 5.65
C PRO A 77 -2.79 -3.47 7.09
N LEU A 78 -3.70 -4.09 7.85
CA LEU A 78 -3.90 -3.73 9.27
C LEU A 78 -2.68 -4.07 10.14
N PHE A 79 -2.01 -5.20 9.91
CA PHE A 79 -0.80 -5.57 10.64
C PHE A 79 0.41 -4.66 10.32
N ALA A 80 0.36 -3.92 9.22
CA ALA A 80 1.39 -2.96 8.86
C ALA A 80 1.23 -1.60 9.55
N ALA A 81 0.25 -1.42 10.45
CA ALA A 81 0.03 -0.15 11.14
C ALA A 81 -0.37 -0.29 12.61
N LYS A 82 -0.17 0.78 13.40
CA LYS A 82 -0.55 0.86 14.82
C LYS A 82 -2.05 1.09 15.02
N LYS A 83 -2.66 1.85 14.12
CA LYS A 83 -4.09 2.19 14.11
C LYS A 83 -4.63 2.05 12.71
N PHE A 84 -5.94 1.89 12.60
CA PHE A 84 -6.59 1.81 11.30
C PHE A 84 -7.94 2.50 11.27
N VAL A 85 -8.34 2.89 10.06
CA VAL A 85 -9.66 3.41 9.72
C VAL A 85 -10.19 2.57 8.56
N LEU A 86 -11.38 2.01 8.73
CA LEU A 86 -12.12 1.30 7.69
C LEU A 86 -13.20 2.23 7.16
N VAL A 87 -13.18 2.51 5.87
CA VAL A 87 -14.17 3.34 5.17
C VAL A 87 -14.96 2.43 4.26
N GLY A 88 -16.29 2.47 4.35
CA GLY A 88 -17.19 1.68 3.53
C GLY A 88 -18.64 1.89 3.95
N ASP A 89 -19.55 1.46 3.10
CA ASP A 89 -20.99 1.56 3.30
C ASP A 89 -21.59 0.14 3.39
N PRO A 90 -22.15 -0.27 4.55
CA PRO A 90 -22.77 -1.58 4.72
C PRO A 90 -24.04 -1.78 3.88
N ASP A 91 -24.68 -0.70 3.43
CA ASP A 91 -25.90 -0.74 2.63
C ASP A 91 -25.59 -0.82 1.11
N GLN A 92 -24.31 -0.74 0.73
CA GLN A 92 -23.85 -0.99 -0.64
C GLN A 92 -23.54 -2.48 -0.89
N LEU A 93 -22.85 -2.80 -1.99
CA LEU A 93 -22.57 -4.18 -2.39
C LEU A 93 -21.75 -4.92 -1.31
N PRO A 94 -22.11 -6.16 -0.94
CA PRO A 94 -21.27 -6.99 -0.09
C PRO A 94 -20.05 -7.55 -0.87
N PRO A 95 -19.05 -8.13 -0.17
CA PRO A 95 -17.92 -8.82 -0.79
C PRO A 95 -18.31 -10.04 -1.63
#